data_AF-A0A5C7WWY5-F1
#
_entry.id   AF-A0A5C7WWY5-F1
#
_cell.length_a   1.000
_cell.length_b   1.000
_cell.length_c   1.000
_cell.angle_alpha   90.00
_cell.angle_beta   90.00
_cell.angle_gamma   90.00
#
_symmetry.space_group_name_H-M   'P 1'
#
loop_
_entity.id
_entity.type
_entity.pdbx_description
1 polymer ?
#
loop_
_entity_poly.entity_id
_entity_poly.type
_entity_poly.pdbx_seq_one_letter_code
_entity_poly.pdbx_strand_id
1 'polypeptide(L)'
;MTGLSDRRLKTLAFAVPFLAYLAVGYWLEVRNGFILGDALSRVSAAQSVLFSRDPHLAAIGFIFTPLTAMVQVPIIALSPIWPALAERAFSASVMSALFMSGAVVQVLSMGIDRGLPRWYTVTIATLFAVHPMIVFYGANGMSEAPFVFFMAWSVRRLIMWMVDDDVHHLIAAGGIAMGLAYLTRYDALACVAAAGLLVAGTTFRRAPRPPRMRRAVLDLIIISGPGVAAFIGWAIASWLITGQAFAQFTSEYGNKAILEQSGATGPGLLGGLSFAAVCILLLAPALIPLGVWAGYLRWHRPRWAMLIPPAAIYGAALAFQSGTYALGGTFGFLRFYIIAVPFVATLAMLAVPDGTFVPAIRPGRNAPPEPTIPTTRYRGGYAAVAAAMALCVVVAGWGMNQPRYAPQEYALGSVLHPDPDSIDPVTEREERIVRTFSTERRIARYLDDLDLPDSSVIVDTVYGFAVVAASRKPKMFVLPSDPDFVRILNDPSSRGAKYLLAVPPTGRGRADTLNKRYPTLYDNGADVATLELEIPNDGDGQPNWRLYRVNEPGPGM
;
A
#
# COMPACT_ATOMS: atom_id res chain seq x y z
N MET A 1 -26.19 15.00 -30.58
CA MET A 1 -25.04 15.00 -29.65
C MET A 1 -24.38 13.62 -29.67
N THR A 2 -23.23 13.47 -30.32
CA THR A 2 -22.51 12.18 -30.39
C THR A 2 -21.99 11.81 -29.00
N GLY A 3 -22.50 10.75 -28.39
CA GLY A 3 -22.06 10.28 -27.08
C GLY A 3 -20.56 9.91 -27.08
N LEU A 4 -19.86 10.16 -25.98
CA LEU A 4 -18.46 9.75 -25.80
C LEU A 4 -18.27 8.25 -26.07
N SER A 5 -17.19 7.88 -26.74
CA SER A 5 -16.83 6.46 -26.93
C SER A 5 -16.30 5.85 -25.63
N ASP A 6 -16.43 4.53 -25.46
CA ASP A 6 -15.97 3.85 -24.24
C ASP A 6 -14.46 4.00 -24.03
N ARG A 7 -13.68 4.08 -25.12
CA ARG A 7 -12.24 4.36 -25.07
C ARG A 7 -11.98 5.74 -24.48
N ARG A 8 -12.67 6.78 -24.96
CA ARG A 8 -12.53 8.15 -24.43
C ARG A 8 -12.98 8.21 -22.97
N LEU A 9 -14.06 7.51 -22.62
CA LEU A 9 -14.55 7.47 -21.24
C LEU A 9 -13.53 6.83 -20.28
N LYS A 10 -12.91 5.71 -20.68
CA LYS A 10 -11.83 5.06 -19.90
C LYS A 10 -10.61 5.97 -19.77
N THR A 11 -10.22 6.68 -20.84
CA THR A 11 -9.14 7.68 -20.78
C THR A 11 -9.45 8.80 -19.80
N LEU A 12 -10.69 9.33 -19.81
CA LEU A 12 -11.11 10.37 -18.86
C LEU A 12 -11.14 9.85 -17.42
N ALA A 13 -11.66 8.63 -17.20
CA ALA A 13 -11.70 7.99 -15.89
C ALA A 13 -10.31 7.64 -15.33
N PHE A 14 -9.28 7.62 -16.18
CA PHE A 14 -7.90 7.55 -15.75
C PHE A 14 -7.32 8.96 -15.51
N ALA A 15 -7.34 9.81 -16.54
CA ALA A 15 -6.64 11.08 -16.55
C ALA A 15 -7.17 12.07 -15.51
N VAL A 16 -8.49 12.15 -15.32
CA VAL A 16 -9.08 13.09 -14.36
C VAL A 16 -8.72 12.72 -12.92
N PRO A 17 -8.95 11.47 -12.44
CA PRO A 17 -8.47 11.07 -11.12
C PRO A 17 -6.95 11.12 -10.98
N PHE A 18 -6.18 10.74 -12.01
CA PHE A 18 -4.72 10.80 -11.96
C PHE A 18 -4.22 12.22 -11.67
N LEU A 19 -4.69 13.22 -12.42
CA LEU A 19 -4.32 14.61 -12.20
C LEU A 19 -4.82 15.14 -10.85
N ALA A 20 -6.04 14.75 -10.43
CA ALA A 20 -6.58 15.13 -9.13
C ALA A 20 -5.75 14.56 -7.97
N TYR A 21 -5.41 13.27 -8.01
CA TYR A 21 -4.60 12.63 -6.97
C TYR A 21 -3.17 13.18 -6.94
N LEU A 22 -2.57 13.50 -8.08
CA LEU A 22 -1.28 14.22 -8.12
C LEU A 22 -1.36 15.60 -7.48
N ALA A 23 -2.42 16.37 -7.78
CA ALA A 23 -2.62 17.69 -7.20
C ALA A 23 -2.82 17.62 -5.69
N VAL A 24 -3.61 16.65 -5.22
CA VAL A 24 -3.81 16.39 -3.78
C VAL A 24 -2.49 15.98 -3.14
N GLY A 25 -1.73 15.05 -3.73
CA GLY A 25 -0.46 14.60 -3.17
C GLY A 25 0.59 15.71 -3.11
N TYR A 26 0.65 16.56 -4.13
CA TYR A 26 1.50 17.75 -4.12
C TYR A 26 1.11 18.71 -3.00
N TRP A 27 -0.19 18.92 -2.80
CA TRP A 27 -0.69 19.76 -1.72
C TRP A 27 -0.40 19.17 -0.34
N LEU A 28 -0.62 17.86 -0.13
CA LEU A 28 -0.36 17.21 1.15
C LEU A 28 1.13 17.17 1.49
N GLU A 29 1.94 16.58 0.60
CA GLU A 29 3.33 16.23 0.92
C GLU A 29 4.29 17.40 0.69
N VAL A 30 4.14 18.13 -0.43
CA VAL A 30 5.08 19.19 -0.81
C VAL A 30 4.74 20.51 -0.12
N ARG A 31 3.46 20.93 -0.16
CA ARG A 31 3.04 22.20 0.44
C ARG A 31 2.88 22.11 1.96
N ASN A 32 2.25 21.06 2.47
CA ASN A 32 1.93 20.94 3.90
C ASN A 32 2.89 20.02 4.67
N GLY A 33 3.74 19.24 3.99
CA GLY A 33 4.70 18.36 4.67
C GLY A 33 4.08 17.10 5.29
N PHE A 34 2.79 16.82 5.01
CA PHE A 34 2.09 15.67 5.54
C PHE A 34 2.48 14.41 4.78
N ILE A 35 3.43 13.65 5.33
CA ILE A 35 4.07 12.52 4.67
C ILE A 35 3.91 11.27 5.55
N LEU A 36 3.48 10.17 4.94
CA LEU A 36 3.40 8.88 5.62
C LEU A 36 4.77 8.19 5.65
N GLY A 37 5.18 7.72 6.83
CA GLY A 37 6.51 7.13 7.04
C GLY A 37 6.81 5.92 6.15
N ASP A 38 5.84 5.02 5.95
CA ASP A 38 6.01 3.85 5.08
C ASP A 38 6.14 4.24 3.59
N ALA A 39 5.60 5.39 3.18
CA ALA A 39 5.77 5.89 1.83
C ALA A 39 7.19 6.46 1.67
N LEU A 40 7.62 7.30 2.62
CA LEU A 40 8.97 7.90 2.62
C LEU A 40 10.08 6.85 2.74
N SER A 41 9.89 5.78 3.50
CA SER A 41 10.88 4.70 3.59
C SER A 41 11.06 3.96 2.26
N ARG A 42 9.98 3.78 1.48
CA ARG A 42 10.06 3.22 0.11
C ARG A 42 10.71 4.17 -0.88
N VAL A 43 10.51 5.47 -0.70
CA VAL A 43 11.20 6.52 -1.47
C VAL A 43 12.70 6.47 -1.19
N SER A 44 13.08 6.40 0.09
CA SER A 44 14.47 6.22 0.52
C SER A 44 15.08 4.96 -0.10
N ALA A 45 14.37 3.82 -0.05
CA ALA A 45 14.81 2.59 -0.69
C ALA A 45 15.01 2.73 -2.21
N ALA A 46 14.10 3.39 -2.92
CA ALA A 46 14.23 3.67 -4.35
C ALA A 46 15.41 4.62 -4.65
N GLN A 47 15.67 5.59 -3.77
CA GLN A 47 16.82 6.49 -3.85
C GLN A 47 18.13 5.74 -3.63
N SER A 48 18.18 4.79 -2.68
CA SER A 48 19.36 3.98 -2.41
C SER A 48 19.78 3.11 -3.59
N VAL A 49 18.85 2.71 -4.46
CA VAL A 49 19.17 1.97 -5.70
C VAL A 49 19.98 2.81 -6.69
N LEU A 50 19.78 4.13 -6.71
CA LEU A 50 20.38 5.02 -7.73
C LEU A 50 21.49 5.92 -7.19
N PHE A 51 21.38 6.37 -5.94
CA PHE A 51 22.18 7.48 -5.41
C PHE A 51 22.88 7.16 -4.09
N SER A 52 22.78 5.92 -3.58
CA SER A 52 23.59 5.51 -2.43
C SER A 52 25.08 5.51 -2.77
N ARG A 53 25.90 5.24 -1.75
CA ARG A 53 27.34 5.05 -1.91
C ARG A 53 27.70 3.86 -2.80
N ASP A 54 26.87 2.82 -2.80
CA ASP A 54 26.99 1.64 -3.64
C ASP A 54 25.66 1.36 -4.38
N PRO A 55 25.39 2.03 -5.51
CA PRO A 55 24.13 1.87 -6.23
C PRO A 55 23.95 0.46 -6.83
N HIS A 56 23.01 -0.31 -6.28
CA HIS A 56 22.68 -1.64 -6.78
C HIS A 56 21.22 -1.99 -6.47
N LEU A 57 20.63 -2.92 -7.23
CA LEU A 57 19.19 -3.23 -7.10
C LEU A 57 18.83 -3.83 -5.73
N ALA A 58 19.74 -4.57 -5.09
CA ALA A 58 19.48 -5.14 -3.77
C ALA A 58 19.38 -4.08 -2.65
N ALA A 59 19.82 -2.84 -2.89
CA ALA A 59 19.65 -1.72 -1.96
C ALA A 59 18.17 -1.31 -1.76
N ILE A 60 17.23 -1.86 -2.55
CA ILE A 60 15.79 -1.64 -2.41
C ILE A 60 15.21 -2.21 -1.10
N GLY A 61 15.93 -3.11 -0.43
CA GLY A 61 15.51 -3.76 0.81
C GLY A 61 14.55 -4.94 0.60
N PHE A 62 14.52 -5.86 1.57
CA PHE A 62 13.80 -7.14 1.47
C PHE A 62 12.75 -7.38 2.57
N ILE A 63 12.54 -6.40 3.46
CA ILE A 63 11.53 -6.49 4.53
C ILE A 63 10.11 -6.38 3.96
N PHE A 64 9.93 -5.47 3.00
CA PHE A 64 8.68 -5.25 2.28
C PHE A 64 8.82 -5.68 0.83
N THR A 65 7.70 -6.01 0.21
CA THR A 65 7.66 -6.41 -1.19
C THR A 65 8.04 -5.27 -2.14
N PRO A 66 8.71 -5.55 -3.26
CA PRO A 66 9.54 -4.55 -3.94
C PRO A 66 8.77 -3.63 -4.89
N LEU A 67 7.57 -4.02 -5.37
CA LEU A 67 6.96 -3.35 -6.53
C LEU A 67 6.71 -1.86 -6.27
N THR A 68 6.30 -1.52 -5.06
CA THR A 68 6.00 -0.14 -4.67
C THR A 68 7.22 0.77 -4.71
N ALA A 69 8.43 0.26 -4.43
CA ALA A 69 9.68 1.00 -4.59
C ALA A 69 10.21 0.92 -6.02
N MET A 70 10.14 -0.24 -6.68
CA MET A 70 10.65 -0.44 -8.04
C MET A 70 9.99 0.50 -9.06
N VAL A 71 8.68 0.70 -8.97
CA VAL A 71 7.93 1.59 -9.87
C VAL A 71 8.37 3.06 -9.71
N GLN A 72 8.91 3.43 -8.54
CA GLN A 72 9.39 4.78 -8.27
C GLN A 72 10.78 5.05 -8.83
N VAL A 73 11.60 4.02 -9.09
CA VAL A 73 13.01 4.18 -9.53
C VAL A 73 13.16 5.12 -10.73
N PRO A 74 12.38 4.99 -11.83
CA PRO A 74 12.50 5.91 -12.96
C PRO A 74 12.15 7.37 -12.61
N ILE A 75 11.23 7.58 -11.66
CA ILE A 75 10.80 8.90 -11.21
C ILE A 75 11.87 9.50 -10.29
N ILE A 76 12.43 8.70 -9.39
CA ILE A 76 13.48 9.11 -8.47
C ILE A 76 14.77 9.49 -9.19
N ALA A 77 15.05 8.93 -10.37
CA ALA A 77 16.15 9.37 -11.22
C ALA A 77 16.11 10.88 -11.54
N LEU A 78 14.95 11.52 -11.46
CA LEU A 78 14.75 12.95 -11.68
C LEU A 78 14.90 13.80 -10.40
N SER A 79 15.11 13.17 -9.24
CA SER A 79 15.25 13.87 -7.95
C SER A 79 16.41 14.88 -7.87
N PRO A 80 17.55 14.73 -8.60
CA PRO A 80 18.57 15.79 -8.64
C PRO A 80 18.07 17.09 -9.27
N ILE A 81 17.10 17.01 -10.19
CA ILE A 81 16.49 18.17 -10.85
C ILE A 81 15.32 18.70 -10.02
N TRP A 82 14.54 17.79 -9.42
CA TRP A 82 13.41 18.14 -8.57
C TRP A 82 13.48 17.41 -7.22
N PRO A 83 14.16 18.01 -6.22
CA PRO A 83 14.43 17.35 -4.93
C PRO A 83 13.18 16.90 -4.17
N ALA A 84 12.04 17.56 -4.38
CA ALA A 84 10.76 17.19 -3.75
C ALA A 84 10.31 15.76 -4.07
N LEU A 85 10.80 15.17 -5.18
CA LEU A 85 10.54 13.76 -5.51
C LEU A 85 11.06 12.81 -4.42
N ALA A 86 12.21 13.12 -3.80
CA ALA A 86 12.79 12.36 -2.70
C ALA A 86 12.45 13.00 -1.33
N GLU A 87 12.81 14.27 -1.13
CA GLU A 87 12.70 14.99 0.16
C GLU A 87 11.26 15.05 0.69
N ARG A 88 10.29 15.14 -0.23
CA ARG A 88 8.87 15.26 0.09
C ARG A 88 8.07 14.04 -0.34
N ALA A 89 8.71 12.91 -0.59
CA ALA A 89 8.06 11.67 -1.01
C ALA A 89 7.17 11.75 -2.27
N PHE A 90 7.28 12.81 -3.08
CA PHE A 90 6.33 13.04 -4.18
C PHE A 90 6.43 11.97 -5.28
N SER A 91 7.56 11.26 -5.42
CA SER A 91 7.64 10.09 -6.30
C SER A 91 6.65 8.99 -5.91
N ALA A 92 6.39 8.83 -4.62
CA ALA A 92 5.46 7.84 -4.11
C ALA A 92 4.02 8.26 -4.45
N SER A 93 3.66 9.52 -4.28
CA SER A 93 2.38 10.08 -4.74
C SER A 93 2.11 9.82 -6.22
N VAL A 94 3.13 9.95 -7.09
CA VAL A 94 2.99 9.64 -8.51
C VAL A 94 2.67 8.16 -8.72
N MET A 95 3.35 7.26 -7.99
CA MET A 95 3.09 5.82 -8.03
C MET A 95 1.66 5.49 -7.56
N SER A 96 1.21 6.02 -6.41
CA SER A 96 -0.14 5.75 -5.91
C SER A 96 -1.21 6.33 -6.85
N ALA A 97 -1.00 7.52 -7.41
CA ALA A 97 -1.94 8.16 -8.32
C ALA A 97 -2.13 7.33 -9.59
N LEU A 98 -1.02 6.80 -10.14
CA LEU A 98 -1.02 5.94 -11.33
C LEU A 98 -1.89 4.70 -11.11
N PHE A 99 -1.67 3.97 -10.02
CA PHE A 99 -2.40 2.74 -9.76
C PHE A 99 -3.85 2.99 -9.34
N MET A 100 -4.11 3.97 -8.47
CA MET A 100 -5.45 4.25 -7.98
C MET A 100 -6.37 4.75 -9.11
N SER A 101 -5.87 5.59 -10.01
CA SER A 101 -6.61 5.98 -11.22
C SER A 101 -6.86 4.79 -12.15
N GLY A 102 -5.91 3.87 -12.26
CA GLY A 102 -6.12 2.56 -12.88
C GLY A 102 -7.27 1.77 -12.25
N ALA A 103 -7.41 1.82 -10.92
CA ALA A 103 -8.47 1.12 -10.20
C ALA A 103 -9.85 1.71 -10.52
N VAL A 104 -9.95 3.02 -10.65
CA VAL A 104 -11.17 3.71 -11.13
C VAL A 104 -11.57 3.18 -12.51
N VAL A 105 -10.61 3.01 -13.42
CA VAL A 105 -10.88 2.43 -14.74
C VAL A 105 -11.38 0.99 -14.63
N GLN A 106 -10.88 0.19 -13.69
CA GLN A 106 -11.39 -1.18 -13.48
C GLN A 106 -12.84 -1.17 -13.00
N VAL A 107 -13.18 -0.34 -12.02
CA VAL A 107 -14.56 -0.19 -11.52
C VAL A 107 -15.50 0.27 -12.64
N LEU A 108 -15.15 1.35 -13.36
CA LEU A 108 -15.91 1.82 -14.51
C LEU A 108 -16.12 0.68 -15.53
N SER A 109 -15.05 -0.04 -15.84
CA SER A 109 -15.12 -1.03 -16.88
C SER A 109 -15.89 -2.29 -16.49
N MET A 110 -16.06 -2.60 -15.19
CA MET A 110 -16.99 -3.66 -14.76
C MET A 110 -18.42 -3.37 -15.23
N GLY A 111 -18.84 -2.10 -15.21
CA GLY A 111 -20.15 -1.70 -15.72
C GLY A 111 -20.23 -1.73 -17.25
N ILE A 112 -19.17 -1.29 -17.93
CA ILE A 112 -19.08 -1.32 -19.40
C ILE A 112 -19.11 -2.75 -19.92
N ASP A 113 -18.31 -3.66 -19.35
CA ASP A 113 -18.22 -5.06 -19.77
C ASP A 113 -19.57 -5.79 -19.66
N ARG A 114 -20.44 -5.32 -18.76
CA ARG A 114 -21.79 -5.84 -18.49
C ARG A 114 -22.91 -5.09 -19.20
N GLY A 115 -22.57 -4.08 -20.01
CA GLY A 115 -23.54 -3.25 -20.74
C GLY A 115 -24.49 -2.45 -19.85
N LEU A 116 -24.04 -2.05 -18.66
CA LEU A 116 -24.86 -1.24 -17.75
C LEU A 116 -25.10 0.17 -18.33
N PRO A 117 -26.17 0.87 -17.91
CA PRO A 117 -26.41 2.25 -18.33
C PRO A 117 -25.22 3.15 -18.02
N ARG A 118 -24.76 3.90 -19.01
CA ARG A 118 -23.55 4.74 -18.91
C ARG A 118 -23.57 5.70 -17.72
N TRP A 119 -24.71 6.37 -17.48
CA TRP A 119 -24.85 7.29 -16.36
C TRP A 119 -24.53 6.59 -15.03
N TYR A 120 -25.07 5.38 -14.84
CA TYR A 120 -24.89 4.62 -13.61
C TYR A 120 -23.46 4.15 -13.43
N THR A 121 -22.85 3.62 -14.49
CA THR A 121 -21.46 3.16 -14.47
C THR A 121 -20.50 4.30 -14.16
N VAL A 122 -20.73 5.49 -14.74
CA VAL A 122 -19.97 6.69 -14.42
C VAL A 122 -20.22 7.11 -12.98
N THR A 123 -21.47 7.16 -12.51
CA THR A 123 -21.79 7.53 -11.12
C THR A 123 -21.05 6.65 -10.11
N ILE A 124 -21.12 5.32 -10.22
CA ILE A 124 -20.44 4.43 -9.26
C ILE A 124 -18.92 4.57 -9.34
N ALA A 125 -18.35 4.70 -10.55
CA ALA A 125 -16.91 4.92 -10.71
C ALA A 125 -16.46 6.27 -10.13
N THR A 126 -17.26 7.33 -10.30
CA THR A 126 -17.01 8.64 -9.70
C THR A 126 -17.11 8.58 -8.18
N LEU A 127 -18.16 7.96 -7.63
CA LEU A 127 -18.30 7.79 -6.17
C LEU A 127 -17.14 7.00 -5.57
N PHE A 128 -16.66 5.97 -6.26
CA PHE A 128 -15.43 5.27 -5.90
C PHE A 128 -14.21 6.18 -5.96
N ALA A 129 -14.03 6.96 -7.03
CA ALA A 129 -12.88 7.85 -7.21
C ALA A 129 -12.81 8.99 -6.19
N VAL A 130 -13.96 9.55 -5.79
CA VAL A 130 -14.03 10.65 -4.81
C VAL A 130 -14.19 10.16 -3.37
N HIS A 131 -14.23 8.83 -3.16
CA HIS A 131 -14.29 8.26 -1.82
C HIS A 131 -13.06 8.75 -1.01
N PRO A 132 -13.22 9.30 0.21
CA PRO A 132 -12.12 9.98 0.91
C PRO A 132 -10.85 9.13 1.06
N MET A 133 -11.00 7.85 1.40
CA MET A 133 -9.87 6.91 1.46
C MET A 133 -9.22 6.63 0.09
N ILE A 134 -9.98 6.65 -1.00
CA ILE A 134 -9.44 6.44 -2.35
C ILE A 134 -8.66 7.68 -2.80
N VAL A 135 -9.16 8.88 -2.50
CA VAL A 135 -8.45 10.13 -2.75
C VAL A 135 -7.16 10.19 -1.94
N PHE A 136 -7.25 9.96 -0.63
CA PHE A 136 -6.10 10.05 0.28
C PHE A 136 -5.02 9.01 -0.07
N TYR A 137 -5.38 7.73 -0.20
CA TYR A 137 -4.44 6.66 -0.55
C TYR A 137 -4.05 6.63 -2.04
N GLY A 138 -4.77 7.33 -2.90
CA GLY A 138 -4.33 7.64 -4.25
C GLY A 138 -3.24 8.70 -4.30
N ALA A 139 -3.05 9.47 -3.22
CA ALA A 139 -2.25 10.69 -3.20
C ALA A 139 -1.16 10.72 -2.11
N ASN A 140 -0.79 9.57 -1.52
CA ASN A 140 0.15 9.52 -0.38
C ASN A 140 1.24 8.44 -0.50
N GLY A 141 1.35 7.76 -1.65
CA GLY A 141 2.44 6.84 -1.93
C GLY A 141 2.44 5.49 -1.23
N MET A 142 1.35 5.16 -0.57
CA MET A 142 1.20 3.91 0.16
C MET A 142 0.86 2.71 -0.75
N SER A 143 1.01 1.47 -0.24
CA SER A 143 0.83 0.24 -1.02
C SER A 143 -0.63 -0.11 -1.30
N GLU A 144 -1.57 0.59 -0.67
CA GLU A 144 -3.01 0.43 -0.81
C GLU A 144 -3.47 0.66 -2.26
N ALA A 145 -2.96 1.69 -2.95
CA ALA A 145 -3.33 2.01 -4.33
C ALA A 145 -3.03 0.87 -5.32
N PRO A 146 -1.79 0.36 -5.45
CA PRO A 146 -1.51 -0.78 -6.33
C PRO A 146 -2.24 -2.05 -5.90
N PHE A 147 -2.41 -2.30 -4.60
CA PHE A 147 -3.18 -3.46 -4.14
C PHE A 147 -4.65 -3.39 -4.59
N VAL A 148 -5.32 -2.25 -4.38
CA VAL A 148 -6.70 -2.01 -4.83
C VAL A 148 -6.82 -2.15 -6.35
N PHE A 149 -5.86 -1.62 -7.12
CA PHE A 149 -5.82 -1.77 -8.57
C PHE A 149 -5.79 -3.22 -9.02
N PHE A 150 -4.82 -4.00 -8.55
CA PHE A 150 -4.64 -5.37 -8.99
C PHE A 150 -5.79 -6.27 -8.53
N MET A 151 -6.32 -6.06 -7.32
CA MET A 151 -7.49 -6.80 -6.86
C MET A 151 -8.73 -6.47 -7.69
N ALA A 152 -9.00 -5.19 -7.97
CA ALA A 152 -10.12 -4.78 -8.82
C ALA A 152 -9.99 -5.32 -10.26
N TRP A 153 -8.77 -5.32 -10.81
CA TRP A 153 -8.52 -5.90 -12.12
C TRP A 153 -8.78 -7.41 -12.13
N SER A 154 -8.24 -8.14 -11.15
CA SER A 154 -8.43 -9.59 -11.04
C SER A 154 -9.92 -9.97 -10.88
N VAL A 155 -10.63 -9.31 -9.96
CA VAL A 155 -12.05 -9.54 -9.72
C VAL A 155 -12.88 -9.23 -10.96
N ARG A 156 -12.63 -8.11 -11.64
CA ARG A 156 -13.33 -7.77 -12.89
C ARG A 156 -13.21 -8.87 -13.93
N ARG A 157 -11.99 -9.41 -14.12
CA ARG A 157 -11.73 -10.46 -15.11
C ARG A 157 -12.36 -11.78 -14.71
N LEU A 158 -12.29 -12.15 -13.44
CA LEU A 158 -12.93 -13.36 -12.95
C LEU A 158 -14.46 -13.29 -12.99
N ILE A 159 -15.06 -12.11 -12.82
CA ILE A 159 -16.49 -11.90 -13.07
C ILE A 159 -16.84 -12.24 -14.52
N MET A 160 -16.06 -11.78 -15.49
CA MET A 160 -16.29 -12.07 -16.91
C MET A 160 -16.00 -13.53 -17.27
N TRP A 161 -14.96 -14.13 -16.67
CA TRP A 161 -14.69 -15.57 -16.79
C TRP A 161 -15.84 -16.44 -16.27
N MET A 162 -16.57 -15.98 -15.25
CA MET A 162 -17.78 -16.66 -14.79
C MET A 162 -18.89 -16.65 -15.86
N VAL A 163 -18.84 -15.76 -16.84
CA VAL A 163 -19.83 -15.64 -17.93
C VAL A 163 -19.44 -16.46 -19.14
N ASP A 164 -18.20 -16.32 -19.60
CA ASP A 164 -17.78 -16.76 -20.93
C ASP A 164 -16.74 -17.89 -20.91
N ASP A 165 -16.21 -18.26 -19.74
CA ASP A 165 -15.18 -19.31 -19.59
C ASP A 165 -13.90 -19.03 -20.42
N ASP A 166 -13.64 -17.77 -20.80
CA ASP A 166 -12.49 -17.39 -21.63
C ASP A 166 -11.18 -17.38 -20.81
N VAL A 167 -10.20 -18.15 -21.26
CA VAL A 167 -8.87 -18.28 -20.64
C VAL A 167 -8.11 -16.95 -20.56
N HIS A 168 -8.37 -15.99 -21.47
CA HIS A 168 -7.71 -14.69 -21.44
C HIS A 168 -8.03 -13.92 -20.15
N HIS A 169 -9.21 -14.13 -19.56
CA HIS A 169 -9.53 -13.55 -18.26
C HIS A 169 -8.71 -14.19 -17.14
N LEU A 170 -8.45 -15.50 -17.18
CA LEU A 170 -7.58 -16.18 -16.21
C LEU A 170 -6.13 -15.70 -16.34
N ILE A 171 -5.63 -15.51 -17.56
CA ILE A 171 -4.28 -14.97 -17.80
C ILE A 171 -4.18 -13.53 -17.29
N ALA A 172 -5.17 -12.68 -17.55
CA ALA A 172 -5.14 -11.29 -17.06
C ALA A 172 -5.28 -11.22 -15.52
N ALA A 173 -6.18 -12.02 -14.94
CA ALA A 173 -6.43 -12.06 -13.51
C ALA A 173 -5.26 -12.67 -12.71
N GLY A 174 -4.69 -13.76 -13.22
CA GLY A 174 -3.63 -14.52 -12.56
C GLY A 174 -2.24 -14.09 -12.98
N GLY A 175 -1.96 -14.28 -14.27
CA GLY A 175 -0.70 -13.98 -14.96
C GLY A 175 -0.14 -12.62 -14.64
N ILE A 176 -0.99 -11.59 -14.59
CA ILE A 176 -0.56 -10.21 -14.42
C ILE A 176 -1.01 -9.67 -13.07
N ALA A 177 -2.32 -9.66 -12.80
CA ALA A 177 -2.82 -8.93 -11.64
C ALA A 177 -2.42 -9.59 -10.30
N MET A 178 -2.61 -10.90 -10.14
CA MET A 178 -2.29 -11.59 -8.87
C MET A 178 -0.79 -11.73 -8.60
N GLY A 179 0.01 -12.01 -9.64
CA GLY A 179 1.47 -12.03 -9.53
C GLY A 179 2.02 -10.70 -9.03
N LEU A 180 1.59 -9.59 -9.64
CA LEU A 180 2.02 -8.25 -9.25
C LEU A 180 1.42 -7.81 -7.91
N ALA A 181 0.20 -8.23 -7.58
CA ALA A 181 -0.41 -7.92 -6.29
C ALA A 181 0.42 -8.45 -5.12
N TYR A 182 0.96 -9.68 -5.21
CA TYR A 182 1.85 -10.21 -4.18
C TYR A 182 3.10 -9.34 -4.00
N LEU A 183 3.67 -8.83 -5.09
CA LEU A 183 4.83 -7.93 -5.02
C LEU A 183 4.50 -6.53 -4.47
N THR A 184 3.22 -6.23 -4.21
CA THR A 184 2.78 -4.99 -3.52
C THR A 184 2.54 -5.18 -2.03
N ARG A 185 1.95 -6.33 -1.66
CA ARG A 185 1.52 -6.65 -0.30
C ARG A 185 1.44 -8.17 -0.12
N TYR A 186 1.96 -8.65 1.00
CA TYR A 186 1.90 -10.07 1.38
C TYR A 186 0.46 -10.59 1.54
N ASP A 187 -0.50 -9.72 1.90
CA ASP A 187 -1.94 -10.04 2.01
C ASP A 187 -2.52 -10.66 0.74
N ALA A 188 -1.93 -10.38 -0.43
CA ALA A 188 -2.37 -10.93 -1.70
C ALA A 188 -2.24 -12.46 -1.76
N LEU A 189 -1.40 -13.09 -0.94
CA LEU A 189 -1.26 -14.55 -0.94
C LEU A 189 -2.56 -15.26 -0.56
N ALA A 190 -3.33 -14.70 0.38
CA ALA A 190 -4.66 -15.20 0.72
C ALA A 190 -5.61 -15.12 -0.48
N CYS A 191 -5.52 -14.04 -1.25
CA CYS A 191 -6.32 -13.83 -2.47
C CYS A 191 -5.93 -14.82 -3.58
N VAL A 192 -4.63 -15.07 -3.76
CA VAL A 192 -4.08 -16.04 -4.70
C VAL A 192 -4.59 -17.45 -4.40
N ALA A 193 -4.60 -17.84 -3.12
CA ALA A 193 -5.13 -19.13 -2.69
C ALA A 193 -6.64 -19.23 -2.92
N ALA A 194 -7.41 -18.21 -2.54
CA ALA A 194 -8.86 -18.17 -2.72
C ALA A 194 -9.27 -18.25 -4.20
N ALA A 195 -8.56 -17.54 -5.09
CA ALA A 195 -8.81 -17.61 -6.53
C ALA A 195 -8.45 -18.96 -7.14
N GLY A 196 -7.36 -19.60 -6.67
CA GLY A 196 -7.01 -20.97 -7.08
C GLY A 196 -8.11 -21.97 -6.76
N LEU A 197 -8.62 -21.94 -5.53
CA LEU A 197 -9.73 -22.80 -5.10
C LEU A 197 -11.03 -22.50 -5.87
N LEU A 198 -11.35 -21.23 -6.06
CA LEU A 198 -12.50 -20.77 -6.84
C LEU A 198 -12.46 -21.31 -8.26
N VAL A 199 -11.36 -21.08 -8.97
CA VAL A 199 -11.20 -21.44 -10.38
C VAL A 199 -11.14 -22.95 -10.53
N ALA A 200 -10.33 -23.65 -9.74
CA ALA A 200 -10.26 -25.11 -9.78
C ALA A 200 -11.62 -25.76 -9.53
N GLY A 201 -12.33 -25.32 -8.49
CA GLY A 201 -13.66 -25.82 -8.16
C GLY A 201 -14.68 -25.54 -9.27
N THR A 202 -14.65 -24.34 -9.85
CA THR A 202 -15.56 -23.93 -10.92
C THR A 202 -15.28 -24.70 -12.22
N THR A 203 -14.02 -24.79 -12.65
CA THR A 203 -13.60 -25.57 -13.82
C THR A 203 -13.96 -27.04 -13.65
N PHE A 204 -13.70 -27.61 -12.47
CA PHE A 204 -14.05 -29.00 -12.18
C PHE A 204 -15.56 -29.23 -12.34
N ARG A 205 -16.40 -28.34 -11.77
CA ARG A 205 -17.86 -28.43 -11.85
C ARG A 205 -18.41 -28.22 -13.27
N ARG A 206 -17.83 -27.31 -14.06
CA ARG A 206 -18.25 -27.03 -15.45
C ARG A 206 -17.93 -28.15 -16.42
N ALA A 207 -16.84 -28.89 -16.22
CA ALA A 207 -16.41 -29.90 -17.16
C ALA A 207 -17.32 -31.16 -17.11
N PRO A 208 -18.05 -31.52 -18.19
CA PRO A 208 -19.00 -32.64 -18.15
C PRO A 208 -18.34 -34.02 -18.27
N ARG A 209 -17.12 -34.10 -18.84
CA ARG A 209 -16.40 -35.36 -19.09
C ARG A 209 -14.91 -35.25 -18.74
N PRO A 210 -14.23 -36.39 -18.44
CA PRO A 210 -12.79 -36.44 -18.21
C PRO A 210 -11.97 -35.86 -19.39
N PRO A 211 -10.77 -35.29 -19.13
CA PRO A 211 -10.09 -35.22 -17.83
C PRO A 211 -10.40 -33.92 -17.07
N ARG A 212 -11.41 -33.95 -16.19
CA ARG A 212 -11.86 -32.80 -15.38
C ARG A 212 -10.76 -32.28 -14.45
N MET A 213 -10.06 -33.21 -13.78
CA MET A 213 -8.99 -32.89 -12.84
C MET A 213 -7.82 -32.19 -13.52
N ARG A 214 -7.38 -32.70 -14.68
CA ARG A 214 -6.27 -32.07 -15.43
C ARG A 214 -6.60 -30.64 -15.83
N ARG A 215 -7.83 -30.37 -16.27
CA ARG A 215 -8.27 -29.00 -16.59
C ARG A 215 -8.30 -28.10 -15.36
N ALA A 216 -8.89 -28.57 -14.26
CA ALA A 216 -8.94 -27.79 -13.01
C ALA A 216 -7.54 -27.45 -12.49
N VAL A 217 -6.59 -28.39 -12.59
CA VAL A 217 -5.19 -28.15 -12.22
C VAL A 217 -4.52 -27.13 -13.16
N LEU A 218 -4.75 -27.22 -14.47
CA LEU A 218 -4.21 -26.25 -15.42
C LEU A 218 -4.74 -24.84 -15.16
N ASP A 219 -6.05 -24.67 -14.97
CA ASP A 219 -6.64 -23.36 -14.69
C ASP A 219 -6.18 -22.82 -13.33
N LEU A 220 -6.00 -23.68 -12.32
CA LEU A 220 -5.39 -23.33 -11.04
C LEU A 220 -3.96 -22.80 -11.21
N ILE A 221 -3.15 -23.45 -12.04
CA ILE A 221 -1.78 -23.00 -12.31
C ILE A 221 -1.80 -21.67 -13.06
N ILE A 222 -2.72 -21.45 -14.00
CA ILE A 222 -2.83 -20.17 -14.72
C ILE A 222 -3.21 -19.03 -13.76
N ILE A 223 -4.17 -19.24 -12.85
CA ILE A 223 -4.63 -18.19 -11.95
C ILE A 223 -3.67 -17.95 -10.78
N SER A 224 -3.18 -19.00 -10.12
CA SER A 224 -2.41 -18.89 -8.88
C SER A 224 -0.91 -19.08 -9.06
N GLY A 225 -0.48 -19.79 -10.11
CA GLY A 225 0.93 -20.07 -10.39
C GLY A 225 1.82 -18.81 -10.42
N PRO A 226 1.43 -17.72 -11.12
CA PRO A 226 2.17 -16.46 -11.13
C PRO A 226 2.34 -15.83 -9.73
N GLY A 227 1.30 -15.84 -8.90
CA GLY A 227 1.36 -15.38 -7.52
C GLY A 227 2.26 -16.24 -6.63
N VAL A 228 2.16 -17.56 -6.77
CA VAL A 228 3.03 -18.51 -6.06
C VAL A 228 4.49 -18.38 -6.53
N ALA A 229 4.73 -18.20 -7.82
CA ALA A 229 6.07 -17.98 -8.37
C ALA A 229 6.67 -16.66 -7.87
N ALA A 230 5.88 -15.58 -7.79
CA ALA A 230 6.32 -14.32 -7.20
C ALA A 230 6.65 -14.48 -5.70
N PHE A 231 5.84 -15.24 -4.96
CA PHE A 231 6.11 -15.61 -3.56
C PHE A 231 7.43 -16.36 -3.39
N ILE A 232 7.61 -17.45 -4.14
CA ILE A 232 8.82 -18.28 -4.07
C ILE A 232 10.04 -17.48 -4.53
N GLY A 233 9.94 -16.77 -5.66
CA GLY A 233 11.03 -15.97 -6.21
C GLY A 233 11.48 -14.88 -5.25
N TRP A 234 10.53 -14.17 -4.61
CA TRP A 234 10.86 -13.17 -3.60
C TRP A 234 11.49 -13.79 -2.35
N ALA A 235 10.97 -14.92 -1.86
CA ALA A 235 11.54 -15.61 -0.71
C ALA A 235 12.98 -16.10 -0.97
N ILE A 236 13.25 -16.64 -2.17
CA ILE A 236 14.59 -17.05 -2.59
C ILE A 236 15.51 -15.83 -2.68
N ALA A 237 15.09 -14.74 -3.33
CA ALA A 237 15.89 -13.53 -3.42
C ALA A 237 16.22 -12.95 -2.04
N SER A 238 15.22 -12.88 -1.14
CA SER A 238 15.40 -12.44 0.24
C SER A 238 16.39 -13.33 0.99
N TRP A 239 16.27 -14.65 0.85
CA TRP A 239 17.17 -15.60 1.52
C TRP A 239 18.62 -15.49 1.02
N LEU A 240 18.82 -15.44 -0.30
CA LEU A 240 20.17 -15.37 -0.89
C LEU A 240 20.90 -14.08 -0.54
N ILE A 241 20.17 -12.96 -0.37
CA ILE A 241 20.77 -11.63 -0.16
C ILE A 241 20.89 -11.31 1.34
N THR A 242 19.86 -11.60 2.13
CA THR A 242 19.81 -11.20 3.54
C THR A 242 20.06 -12.35 4.53
N GLY A 243 20.12 -13.60 4.04
CA GLY A 243 20.12 -14.78 4.89
C GLY A 243 18.75 -15.12 5.49
N GLN A 244 17.70 -14.31 5.25
CA GLN A 244 16.35 -14.52 5.79
C GLN A 244 15.31 -14.64 4.65
N ALA A 245 14.63 -15.79 4.58
CA ALA A 245 13.59 -16.01 3.54
C ALA A 245 12.32 -15.17 3.78
N PHE A 246 11.98 -14.89 5.04
CA PHE A 246 10.79 -14.15 5.44
C PHE A 246 11.14 -13.00 6.40
N ALA A 247 11.96 -12.07 5.91
CA ALA A 247 12.42 -10.90 6.69
C ALA A 247 11.27 -10.13 7.35
N GLN A 248 10.06 -10.10 6.77
CA GLN A 248 8.88 -9.51 7.38
C GLN A 248 8.54 -10.02 8.80
N PHE A 249 8.90 -11.27 9.11
CA PHE A 249 8.64 -11.92 10.42
C PHE A 249 9.89 -12.06 11.27
N THR A 250 11.07 -12.21 10.65
CA THR A 250 12.33 -12.51 11.33
C THR A 250 13.22 -11.30 11.53
N SER A 251 13.04 -10.22 10.77
CA SER A 251 13.82 -9.01 10.88
C SER A 251 13.35 -8.16 12.06
N GLU A 252 14.28 -7.50 12.72
CA GLU A 252 14.00 -6.51 13.76
C GLU A 252 13.31 -5.25 13.24
N TYR A 253 13.31 -5.06 11.92
CA TYR A 253 12.62 -3.99 11.21
C TYR A 253 11.22 -4.41 10.70
N GLY A 254 10.80 -5.65 10.96
CA GLY A 254 9.48 -6.16 10.59
C GLY A 254 8.36 -5.68 11.52
N ASN A 255 7.11 -5.69 11.05
CA ASN A 255 5.95 -5.17 11.80
C ASN A 255 5.79 -5.79 13.19
N LYS A 256 6.02 -7.11 13.31
CA LYS A 256 5.90 -7.82 14.59
C LYS A 256 6.95 -7.32 15.60
N ALA A 257 8.20 -7.19 15.17
CA ALA A 257 9.28 -6.67 16.01
C ALA A 257 9.00 -5.21 16.42
N ILE A 258 8.49 -4.38 15.49
CA ILE A 258 8.13 -3.00 15.80
C ILE A 258 7.02 -2.93 16.86
N LEU A 259 5.99 -3.79 16.78
CA LEU A 259 4.91 -3.85 17.77
C LEU A 259 5.46 -4.24 19.16
N GLU A 260 6.29 -5.28 19.22
CA GLU A 260 6.93 -5.74 20.46
C GLU A 260 7.83 -4.66 21.07
N GLN A 261 8.66 -3.99 20.25
CA GLN A 261 9.52 -2.88 20.66
C GLN A 261 8.72 -1.66 21.13
N SER A 262 7.55 -1.41 20.55
CA SER A 262 6.67 -0.31 20.94
C SER A 262 5.82 -0.64 22.18
N GLY A 263 5.95 -1.85 22.74
CA GLY A 263 5.19 -2.29 23.93
C GLY A 263 3.71 -2.55 23.65
N ALA A 264 3.31 -2.73 22.39
CA ALA A 264 1.93 -2.96 22.03
C ALA A 264 1.50 -4.39 22.39
N THR A 265 0.52 -4.52 23.28
CA THR A 265 -0.13 -5.81 23.55
C THR A 265 -1.16 -6.12 22.46
N GLY A 266 -1.17 -7.35 21.95
CA GLY A 266 -2.14 -7.78 20.94
C GLY A 266 -3.59 -7.59 21.41
N PRO A 267 -4.53 -7.22 20.52
CA PRO A 267 -5.90 -6.86 20.88
C PRO A 267 -6.77 -8.05 21.33
N GLY A 268 -6.23 -9.28 21.24
CA GLY A 268 -6.99 -10.52 21.39
C GLY A 268 -7.95 -10.78 20.22
N LEU A 269 -8.47 -12.01 20.15
CA LEU A 269 -9.28 -12.44 19.00
C LEU A 269 -10.57 -11.61 18.84
N LEU A 270 -11.34 -11.47 19.93
CA LEU A 270 -12.60 -10.71 19.91
C LEU A 270 -12.37 -9.20 19.69
N GLY A 271 -11.35 -8.63 20.34
CA GLY A 271 -11.00 -7.22 20.18
C GLY A 271 -10.55 -6.90 18.75
N GLY A 272 -9.69 -7.74 18.16
CA GLY A 272 -9.23 -7.55 16.79
C GLY A 272 -10.32 -7.72 15.74
N LEU A 273 -11.19 -8.74 15.88
CA LEU A 273 -12.30 -8.96 14.94
C LEU A 273 -13.38 -7.88 15.05
N SER A 274 -13.69 -7.39 16.26
CA SER A 274 -14.63 -6.28 16.43
C SER A 274 -14.08 -4.98 15.86
N PHE A 275 -12.79 -4.68 16.07
CA PHE A 275 -12.11 -3.56 15.44
C PHE A 275 -12.18 -3.64 13.91
N ALA A 276 -11.87 -4.80 13.34
CA ALA A 276 -11.93 -5.04 11.91
C ALA A 276 -13.34 -4.81 11.35
N ALA A 277 -14.37 -5.32 12.03
CA ALA A 277 -15.76 -5.13 11.64
C ALA A 277 -16.16 -3.65 11.62
N VAL A 278 -15.76 -2.87 12.65
CA VAL A 278 -15.99 -1.43 12.68
C VAL A 278 -15.28 -0.74 11.52
N CYS A 279 -14.00 -1.02 11.30
CA CYS A 279 -13.25 -0.43 10.17
C CYS A 279 -13.90 -0.75 8.81
N ILE A 280 -14.33 -1.99 8.58
CA ILE A 280 -15.03 -2.37 7.34
C ILE A 280 -16.34 -1.60 7.18
N LEU A 281 -17.11 -1.43 8.27
CA LEU A 281 -18.37 -0.69 8.24
C LEU A 281 -18.19 0.82 8.11
N LEU A 282 -17.10 1.40 8.63
CA LEU A 282 -16.74 2.80 8.40
C LEU A 282 -16.44 3.06 6.93
N LEU A 283 -15.77 2.12 6.26
CA LEU A 283 -15.37 2.24 4.85
C LEU A 283 -16.48 1.87 3.86
N ALA A 284 -17.30 0.89 4.23
CA ALA A 284 -18.29 0.30 3.35
C ALA A 284 -19.55 -0.11 4.12
N PRO A 285 -20.30 0.83 4.72
CA PRO A 285 -21.51 0.53 5.48
C PRO A 285 -22.58 -0.20 4.64
N ALA A 286 -22.59 0.04 3.33
CA ALA A 286 -23.49 -0.61 2.39
C ALA A 286 -23.04 -2.01 1.93
N LEU A 287 -21.90 -2.53 2.39
CA LEU A 287 -21.34 -3.81 1.93
C LEU A 287 -22.31 -4.98 2.15
N ILE A 288 -22.82 -5.15 3.37
CA ILE A 288 -23.74 -6.24 3.71
C ILE A 288 -25.11 -6.03 3.04
N PRO A 289 -25.77 -4.85 3.16
CA PRO A 289 -27.04 -4.61 2.49
C PRO A 289 -26.99 -4.84 0.97
N LEU A 290 -25.95 -4.33 0.29
CA LEU A 290 -25.80 -4.53 -1.16
C LEU A 290 -25.46 -5.98 -1.50
N GLY A 291 -24.68 -6.67 -0.67
CA GLY A 291 -24.41 -8.11 -0.84
C GLY A 291 -25.68 -8.95 -0.77
N VAL A 292 -26.52 -8.72 0.25
CA VAL A 292 -27.82 -9.38 0.40
C VAL A 292 -28.74 -9.06 -0.77
N TRP A 293 -28.83 -7.78 -1.15
CA TRP A 293 -29.67 -7.35 -2.27
C TRP A 293 -29.21 -7.92 -3.62
N ALA A 294 -27.90 -7.92 -3.89
CA ALA A 294 -27.35 -8.53 -5.09
C ALA A 294 -27.58 -10.05 -5.11
N GLY A 295 -27.46 -10.71 -3.96
CA GLY A 295 -27.79 -12.12 -3.77
C GLY A 295 -29.26 -12.40 -4.09
N TYR A 296 -30.18 -11.61 -3.51
CA TYR A 296 -31.62 -11.71 -3.76
C TYR A 296 -31.97 -11.51 -5.24
N LEU A 297 -31.45 -10.46 -5.88
CA LEU A 297 -31.70 -10.17 -7.30
C LEU A 297 -31.22 -11.27 -8.23
N ARG A 298 -30.15 -11.97 -7.86
CA ARG A 298 -29.53 -13.03 -8.65
C ARG A 298 -29.93 -14.43 -8.20
N TRP A 299 -30.75 -14.56 -7.16
CA TRP A 299 -31.20 -15.83 -6.62
C TRP A 299 -32.00 -16.60 -7.67
N HIS A 300 -31.63 -17.87 -7.90
CA HIS A 300 -32.16 -18.72 -8.99
C HIS A 300 -32.07 -18.11 -10.40
N ARG A 301 -31.31 -17.03 -10.61
CA ARG A 301 -31.09 -16.47 -11.94
C ARG A 301 -29.84 -17.08 -12.56
N PRO A 302 -29.85 -17.28 -13.89
CA PRO A 302 -28.63 -17.63 -14.59
C PRO A 302 -27.57 -16.56 -14.33
N ARG A 303 -26.33 -16.97 -14.11
CA ARG A 303 -25.17 -16.10 -13.82
C ARG A 303 -25.09 -15.52 -12.39
N TRP A 304 -25.78 -16.10 -11.40
CA TRP A 304 -25.54 -15.79 -9.98
C TRP A 304 -24.07 -15.97 -9.55
N ALA A 305 -23.34 -16.86 -10.24
CA ALA A 305 -21.93 -17.15 -10.00
C ALA A 305 -21.00 -15.92 -10.13
N MET A 306 -21.44 -14.83 -10.77
CA MET A 306 -20.68 -13.56 -10.80
C MET A 306 -20.46 -12.94 -9.41
N LEU A 307 -21.27 -13.31 -8.40
CA LEU A 307 -21.10 -12.83 -7.03
C LEU A 307 -19.95 -13.55 -6.31
N ILE A 308 -19.53 -14.72 -6.79
CA ILE A 308 -18.54 -15.55 -6.10
C ILE A 308 -17.12 -14.93 -6.18
N PRO A 309 -16.60 -14.47 -7.33
CA PRO A 309 -15.27 -13.86 -7.40
C PRO A 309 -15.02 -12.69 -6.43
N PRO A 310 -15.86 -11.64 -6.37
CA PRO A 310 -15.62 -10.54 -5.42
C PRO A 310 -15.72 -11.02 -3.97
N ALA A 311 -16.68 -11.88 -3.64
CA ALA A 311 -16.82 -12.42 -2.29
C ALA A 311 -15.62 -13.27 -1.87
N ALA A 312 -15.11 -14.11 -2.77
CA ALA A 312 -13.95 -14.97 -2.49
C ALA A 312 -12.66 -14.16 -2.35
N ILE A 313 -12.41 -13.21 -3.26
CA ILE A 313 -11.11 -12.51 -3.33
C ILE A 313 -11.03 -11.40 -2.30
N TYR A 314 -11.97 -10.44 -2.34
CA TYR A 314 -11.97 -9.35 -1.37
C TYR A 314 -12.26 -9.88 0.04
N GLY A 315 -13.13 -10.89 0.16
CA GLY A 315 -13.39 -11.55 1.44
C GLY A 315 -12.14 -12.25 2.00
N ALA A 316 -11.33 -12.92 1.16
CA ALA A 316 -10.06 -13.49 1.61
C ALA A 316 -9.07 -12.43 2.09
N ALA A 317 -8.96 -11.30 1.39
CA ALA A 317 -8.13 -10.17 1.84
C ALA A 317 -8.58 -9.67 3.23
N LEU A 318 -9.86 -9.35 3.38
CA LEU A 318 -10.42 -8.86 4.64
C LEU A 318 -10.29 -9.88 5.77
N ALA A 319 -10.54 -11.16 5.49
CA ALA A 319 -10.42 -12.23 6.49
C ALA A 319 -8.97 -12.39 6.95
N PHE A 320 -8.00 -12.38 6.02
CA PHE A 320 -6.58 -12.44 6.34
C PHE A 320 -6.15 -11.24 7.19
N GLN A 321 -6.46 -10.02 6.74
CA GLN A 321 -6.11 -8.79 7.46
C GLN A 321 -6.72 -8.74 8.86
N SER A 322 -7.99 -9.13 9.00
CA SER A 322 -8.69 -9.22 10.29
C SER A 322 -8.04 -10.26 11.20
N GLY A 323 -7.73 -11.45 10.66
CA GLY A 323 -7.09 -12.53 11.41
C GLY A 323 -5.69 -12.16 11.89
N THR A 324 -4.84 -11.61 11.01
CA THR A 324 -3.48 -11.18 11.37
C THR A 324 -3.50 -10.11 12.46
N TYR A 325 -4.42 -9.14 12.39
CA TYR A 325 -4.55 -8.13 13.45
C TYR A 325 -5.03 -8.74 14.78
N ALA A 326 -6.05 -9.60 14.72
CA ALA A 326 -6.60 -10.26 15.90
C ALA A 326 -5.60 -11.20 16.60
N LEU A 327 -4.65 -11.74 15.85
CA LEU A 327 -3.53 -12.54 16.35
C LEU A 327 -2.30 -11.70 16.76
N GLY A 328 -2.37 -10.35 16.67
CA GLY A 328 -1.28 -9.45 17.05
C GLY A 328 -0.11 -9.40 16.07
N GLY A 329 -0.29 -9.86 14.83
CA GLY A 329 0.76 -9.88 13.80
C GLY A 329 0.91 -8.57 13.00
N THR A 330 0.00 -7.60 13.17
CA THR A 330 0.03 -6.31 12.48
C THR A 330 -0.66 -5.21 13.29
N PHE A 331 -0.58 -3.96 12.83
CA PHE A 331 -1.22 -2.80 13.45
C PHE A 331 -2.72 -2.73 13.14
N GLY A 332 -3.47 -2.06 14.02
CA GLY A 332 -4.90 -1.78 13.81
C GLY A 332 -5.09 -0.43 13.13
N PHE A 333 -4.97 -0.39 11.79
CA PHE A 333 -5.17 0.83 11.01
C PHE A 333 -6.35 0.70 10.06
N LEU A 334 -7.18 1.75 9.96
CA LEU A 334 -8.33 1.82 9.05
C LEU A 334 -7.94 1.44 7.62
N ARG A 335 -6.83 1.98 7.12
CA ARG A 335 -6.30 1.72 5.76
C ARG A 335 -6.13 0.26 5.39
N PHE A 336 -5.85 -0.63 6.35
CA PHE A 336 -5.68 -2.05 6.03
C PHE A 336 -6.97 -2.66 5.47
N TYR A 337 -8.12 -2.11 5.84
CA TYR A 337 -9.43 -2.58 5.37
C TYR A 337 -9.92 -1.84 4.11
N ILE A 338 -9.08 -1.02 3.45
CA ILE A 338 -9.45 -0.23 2.25
C ILE A 338 -10.06 -1.08 1.13
N ILE A 339 -9.72 -2.37 1.07
CA ILE A 339 -10.25 -3.30 0.07
C ILE A 339 -11.78 -3.50 0.19
N ALA A 340 -12.39 -3.12 1.31
CA ALA A 340 -13.84 -3.04 1.45
C ALA A 340 -14.49 -2.05 0.45
N VAL A 341 -13.77 -0.98 0.07
CA VAL A 341 -14.26 0.06 -0.85
C VAL A 341 -14.44 -0.47 -2.29
N PRO A 342 -13.43 -1.08 -2.96
CA PRO A 342 -13.66 -1.70 -4.26
C PRO A 342 -14.60 -2.91 -4.17
N PHE A 343 -14.70 -3.57 -3.01
CA PHE A 343 -15.69 -4.65 -2.82
C PHE A 343 -17.12 -4.11 -2.88
N VAL A 344 -17.46 -3.08 -2.11
CA VAL A 344 -18.81 -2.49 -2.15
C VAL A 344 -19.12 -1.84 -3.51
N ALA A 345 -18.13 -1.21 -4.17
CA ALA A 345 -18.31 -0.70 -5.54
C ALA A 345 -18.57 -1.82 -6.55
N THR A 346 -17.91 -2.97 -6.41
CA THR A 346 -18.15 -4.15 -7.26
C THR A 346 -19.54 -4.73 -7.00
N LEU A 347 -19.96 -4.83 -5.73
CA LEU A 347 -21.31 -5.24 -5.38
C LEU A 347 -22.36 -4.27 -5.90
N ALA A 348 -22.11 -2.96 -5.85
CA ALA A 348 -22.99 -1.95 -6.46
C ALA A 348 -23.17 -2.20 -7.96
N MET A 349 -22.10 -2.52 -8.69
CA MET A 349 -22.23 -2.92 -10.10
C MET A 349 -23.05 -4.21 -10.26
N LEU A 350 -22.92 -5.18 -9.35
CA LEU A 350 -23.61 -6.49 -9.39
C LEU A 350 -25.06 -6.46 -8.88
N ALA A 351 -25.42 -5.46 -8.09
CA ALA A 351 -26.72 -5.24 -7.44
C ALA A 351 -27.79 -4.63 -8.36
N VAL A 352 -27.58 -4.70 -9.67
CA VAL A 352 -28.50 -4.18 -10.69
C VAL A 352 -28.59 -5.16 -11.88
N PRO A 353 -29.70 -5.12 -12.66
CA PRO A 353 -29.86 -5.98 -13.83
C PRO A 353 -28.74 -5.76 -14.86
N ASP A 354 -28.30 -6.85 -15.47
CA ASP A 354 -27.32 -6.83 -16.55
C ASP A 354 -27.91 -6.30 -17.85
N GLY A 355 -27.08 -5.60 -18.63
CA GLY A 355 -27.38 -5.23 -20.01
C GLY A 355 -26.78 -6.23 -21.00
N THR A 356 -26.43 -5.74 -22.19
CA THR A 356 -25.73 -6.55 -23.19
C THR A 356 -24.24 -6.59 -22.88
N PHE A 357 -23.74 -7.79 -22.57
CA PHE A 357 -22.33 -7.99 -22.29
C PHE A 357 -21.47 -7.69 -23.51
N VAL A 358 -20.24 -7.24 -23.26
CA VAL A 358 -19.22 -7.19 -24.31
C VAL A 358 -18.96 -8.63 -24.79
N PRO A 359 -18.95 -8.86 -26.11
CA PRO A 359 -18.72 -10.20 -26.66
C PRO A 359 -17.34 -10.71 -26.26
N ALA A 360 -17.28 -11.98 -25.85
CA ALA A 360 -16.01 -12.64 -25.57
C ALA A 360 -15.20 -12.80 -26.85
N ILE A 361 -13.88 -12.62 -26.76
CA ILE A 361 -12.97 -12.82 -27.89
C ILE A 361 -12.98 -14.29 -28.28
N ARG A 362 -12.92 -15.17 -27.29
CA ARG A 362 -12.99 -16.61 -27.48
C ARG A 362 -13.79 -17.26 -26.34
N PRO A 363 -15.10 -17.49 -26.52
CA PRO A 363 -15.89 -18.24 -25.54
C PRO A 363 -15.24 -19.58 -25.22
N GLY A 364 -15.12 -19.89 -23.94
CA GLY A 364 -14.60 -21.16 -23.46
C GLY A 364 -15.51 -22.32 -23.84
N ARG A 365 -14.92 -23.51 -23.98
CA ARG A 365 -15.63 -24.71 -24.41
C ARG A 365 -16.78 -25.10 -23.48
N ASN A 366 -16.71 -24.75 -22.20
CA ASN A 366 -17.74 -25.05 -21.21
C ASN A 366 -18.39 -23.76 -20.68
N ALA A 367 -18.43 -22.71 -21.51
CA ALA A 367 -19.16 -21.49 -21.21
C ALA A 367 -20.61 -21.83 -20.86
N PRO A 368 -21.16 -21.29 -19.76
CA PRO A 368 -22.58 -21.41 -19.46
C PRO A 368 -23.42 -20.95 -20.66
N PRO A 369 -24.52 -21.65 -20.99
CA PRO A 369 -25.38 -21.25 -22.10
C PRO A 369 -25.96 -19.85 -21.86
N GLU A 370 -26.20 -19.11 -22.94
CA GLU A 370 -26.86 -17.80 -22.82
C GLU A 370 -28.25 -17.97 -22.21
N PRO A 371 -28.59 -17.18 -21.19
CA PRO A 371 -29.88 -17.28 -20.55
C PRO A 371 -31.01 -16.81 -21.47
N THR A 372 -32.05 -17.62 -21.56
CA THR A 372 -33.27 -17.34 -22.35
C THR A 372 -34.27 -16.43 -21.60
N ILE A 373 -34.05 -16.19 -20.31
CA ILE A 373 -34.94 -15.38 -19.46
C ILE A 373 -34.61 -13.89 -19.65
N PRO A 374 -35.60 -13.03 -19.96
CA PRO A 374 -35.38 -11.59 -20.03
C PRO A 374 -34.87 -11.04 -18.69
N THR A 375 -33.83 -10.22 -18.71
CA THR A 375 -33.47 -9.42 -17.54
C THR A 375 -34.60 -8.43 -17.27
N THR A 376 -35.30 -8.60 -16.14
CA THR A 376 -36.37 -7.69 -15.71
C THR A 376 -35.81 -6.27 -15.60
N ARG A 377 -36.40 -5.33 -16.35
CA ARG A 377 -36.02 -3.90 -16.34
C ARG A 377 -36.51 -3.23 -15.06
N TYR A 378 -35.75 -3.39 -13.96
CA TYR A 378 -36.03 -2.68 -12.72
C TYR A 378 -35.26 -1.35 -12.68
N ARG A 379 -35.91 -0.25 -13.06
CA ARG A 379 -35.28 1.08 -13.15
C ARG A 379 -35.01 1.74 -11.79
N GLY A 380 -35.82 1.45 -10.77
CA GLY A 380 -35.68 2.05 -9.44
C GLY A 380 -34.41 1.62 -8.68
N GLY A 381 -33.87 0.43 -8.97
CA GLY A 381 -32.74 -0.14 -8.25
C GLY A 381 -31.42 0.62 -8.45
N TYR A 382 -31.20 1.22 -9.62
CA TYR A 382 -29.95 1.94 -9.91
C TYR A 382 -29.76 3.15 -8.99
N ALA A 383 -30.81 3.96 -8.77
CA ALA A 383 -30.73 5.14 -7.91
C ALA A 383 -30.49 4.75 -6.44
N ALA A 384 -31.20 3.73 -5.94
CA ALA A 384 -31.04 3.25 -4.57
C ALA A 384 -29.62 2.70 -4.30
N VAL A 385 -29.05 1.93 -5.24
CA VAL A 385 -27.69 1.41 -5.12
C VAL A 385 -26.65 2.52 -5.21
N ALA A 386 -26.84 3.51 -6.10
CA ALA A 386 -25.97 4.68 -6.16
C ALA A 386 -26.01 5.51 -4.86
N ALA A 387 -27.20 5.68 -4.26
CA ALA A 387 -27.34 6.35 -2.97
C ALA A 387 -26.64 5.57 -1.84
N ALA A 388 -26.73 4.23 -1.84
CA ALA A 388 -26.00 3.39 -0.88
C ALA A 388 -24.48 3.52 -1.04
N MET A 389 -23.97 3.63 -2.28
CA MET A 389 -22.55 3.92 -2.52
C MET A 389 -22.16 5.33 -2.07
N ALA A 390 -23.04 6.33 -2.27
CA ALA A 390 -22.81 7.68 -1.78
C ALA A 390 -22.76 7.76 -0.25
N LEU A 391 -23.56 6.94 0.46
CA LEU A 391 -23.48 6.81 1.90
C LEU A 391 -22.09 6.31 2.35
N CYS A 392 -21.46 5.38 1.62
CA CYS A 392 -20.10 4.95 1.94
C CYS A 392 -19.09 6.11 1.89
N VAL A 393 -19.21 7.01 0.91
CA VAL A 393 -18.35 8.21 0.79
C VAL A 393 -18.48 9.09 2.03
N VAL A 394 -19.71 9.34 2.49
CA VAL A 394 -19.98 10.20 3.67
C VAL A 394 -19.48 9.53 4.95
N VAL A 395 -19.82 8.26 5.18
CA VAL A 395 -19.44 7.54 6.41
C VAL A 395 -17.93 7.34 6.49
N ALA A 396 -17.25 7.09 5.37
CA ALA A 396 -15.80 6.99 5.36
C ALA A 396 -15.11 8.32 5.68
N GLY A 397 -15.65 9.45 5.19
CA GLY A 397 -15.16 10.78 5.55
C GLY A 397 -15.28 11.04 7.06
N TRP A 398 -16.40 10.65 7.66
CA TRP A 398 -16.55 10.71 9.12
C TRP A 398 -15.62 9.74 9.86
N GLY A 399 -15.44 8.52 9.34
CA GLY A 399 -14.57 7.49 9.92
C GLY A 399 -13.09 7.87 9.92
N MET A 400 -12.63 8.64 8.93
CA MET A 400 -11.26 9.17 8.88
C MET A 400 -10.97 10.14 10.04
N ASN A 401 -11.98 10.79 10.60
CA ASN A 401 -11.83 11.71 11.74
C ASN A 401 -11.88 11.00 13.10
N GLN A 402 -11.78 9.66 13.15
CA GLN A 402 -11.82 8.89 14.39
C GLN A 402 -10.41 8.44 14.79
N PRO A 403 -9.74 9.09 15.76
CA PRO A 403 -8.34 8.80 16.10
C PRO A 403 -8.08 7.34 16.52
N ARG A 404 -9.10 6.69 17.10
CA ARG A 404 -9.05 5.28 17.51
C ARG A 404 -8.86 4.32 16.33
N TYR A 405 -9.49 4.59 15.19
CA TYR A 405 -9.52 3.69 14.04
C TYR A 405 -8.60 4.17 12.92
N ALA A 406 -8.51 5.48 12.75
CA ALA A 406 -7.85 6.16 11.64
C ALA A 406 -6.68 7.05 12.13
N PRO A 407 -5.69 6.50 12.86
CA PRO A 407 -4.62 7.30 13.47
C PRO A 407 -3.68 7.96 12.45
N GLN A 408 -3.79 7.63 11.17
CA GLN A 408 -3.00 8.26 10.11
C GLN A 408 -3.79 9.27 9.30
N GLU A 409 -5.11 9.12 9.27
CA GLU A 409 -6.01 9.93 8.46
C GLU A 409 -6.59 11.10 9.25
N TYR A 410 -6.79 10.96 10.57
CA TYR A 410 -7.45 11.99 11.39
C TYR A 410 -6.70 13.33 11.39
N ALA A 411 -5.36 13.29 11.30
CA ALA A 411 -4.53 14.48 11.21
C ALA A 411 -4.79 15.34 9.97
N LEU A 412 -5.51 14.82 8.96
CA LEU A 412 -5.97 15.62 7.82
C LEU A 412 -6.87 16.79 8.25
N GLY A 413 -7.54 16.68 9.41
CA GLY A 413 -8.32 17.77 10.02
C GLY A 413 -7.50 19.05 10.15
N SER A 414 -6.36 19.00 10.84
CA SER A 414 -5.43 20.12 10.99
C SER A 414 -4.85 20.68 9.67
N VAL A 415 -4.76 19.86 8.61
CA VAL A 415 -4.29 20.34 7.30
C VAL A 415 -5.39 21.09 6.55
N LEU A 416 -6.64 20.62 6.66
CA LEU A 416 -7.81 21.24 6.00
C LEU A 416 -8.29 22.49 6.73
N HIS A 417 -8.18 22.49 8.06
CA HIS A 417 -8.59 23.56 8.96
C HIS A 417 -7.48 23.84 9.97
N PRO A 418 -6.42 24.59 9.57
CA PRO A 418 -5.33 24.94 10.48
C PRO A 418 -5.83 25.87 11.59
N ASP A 419 -5.52 25.55 12.84
CA ASP A 419 -5.82 26.37 14.01
C ASP A 419 -4.56 26.49 14.92
N PRO A 420 -3.61 27.37 14.55
CA PRO A 420 -2.30 27.44 15.16
C PRO A 420 -2.30 27.94 16.62
N ASP A 421 -3.41 28.53 17.07
CA ASP A 421 -3.57 29.04 18.43
C ASP A 421 -4.36 28.06 19.33
N SER A 422 -4.75 26.89 18.78
CA SER A 422 -5.48 25.87 19.55
C SER A 422 -4.59 25.25 20.63
N ILE A 423 -5.12 25.21 21.85
CA ILE A 423 -4.52 24.51 23.00
C ILE A 423 -5.13 23.12 23.21
N ASP A 424 -5.98 22.65 22.30
CA ASP A 424 -6.60 21.34 22.38
C ASP A 424 -5.56 20.22 22.14
N PRO A 425 -5.41 19.24 23.05
CA PRO A 425 -4.43 18.18 22.91
C PRO A 425 -4.57 17.33 21.64
N VAL A 426 -5.79 17.25 21.06
CA VAL A 426 -5.99 16.54 19.79
C VAL A 426 -5.42 17.37 18.64
N THR A 427 -5.75 18.66 18.56
CA THR A 427 -5.17 19.56 17.53
C THR A 427 -3.65 19.61 17.61
N GLU A 428 -3.08 19.76 18.81
CA GLU A 428 -1.61 19.76 18.99
C GLU A 428 -0.97 18.47 18.44
N ARG A 429 -1.61 17.32 18.71
CA ARG A 429 -1.14 16.04 18.20
C ARG A 429 -1.26 15.94 16.68
N GLU A 430 -2.37 16.38 16.09
CA GLU A 430 -2.55 16.42 14.63
C GLU A 430 -1.46 17.27 13.97
N GLU A 431 -1.17 18.45 14.51
CA GLU A 431 -0.10 19.31 13.99
C GLU A 431 1.29 18.67 14.13
N ARG A 432 1.55 17.94 15.22
CA ARG A 432 2.80 17.17 15.37
C ARG A 432 2.87 16.04 14.34
N ILE A 433 1.75 15.40 14.02
CA ILE A 433 1.69 14.41 12.93
C ILE A 433 2.00 15.07 11.58
N VAL A 434 1.43 16.25 11.28
CA VAL A 434 1.73 17.00 10.04
C VAL A 434 3.20 17.42 9.97
N ARG A 435 3.80 17.78 11.11
CA ARG A 435 5.23 18.13 11.22
C ARG A 435 6.17 16.94 11.19
N THR A 436 5.66 15.71 11.07
CA THR A 436 6.51 14.50 10.97
C THR A 436 7.53 14.64 9.83
N PHE A 437 8.78 14.28 10.11
CA PHE A 437 9.94 14.43 9.22
C PHE A 437 10.44 15.87 9.00
N SER A 438 9.87 16.88 9.64
CA SER A 438 10.37 18.26 9.53
C SER A 438 11.74 18.44 10.17
N THR A 439 11.96 17.83 11.34
CA THR A 439 13.26 17.80 12.03
C THR A 439 14.30 17.08 11.19
N GLU A 440 13.97 15.92 10.63
CA GLU A 440 14.86 15.11 9.79
C GLU A 440 15.30 15.85 8.52
N ARG A 441 14.39 16.61 7.90
CA ARG A 441 14.73 17.53 6.80
C ARG A 441 15.65 18.68 7.22
N ARG A 442 15.57 19.15 8.47
CA ARG A 442 16.52 20.16 9.00
C ARG A 442 17.88 19.52 9.26
N ILE A 443 17.92 18.30 9.81
CA ILE A 443 19.16 17.54 10.01
C ILE A 443 19.87 17.30 8.68
N ALA A 444 19.14 16.84 7.66
CA ALA A 444 19.70 16.60 6.33
C ALA A 444 20.32 17.86 5.73
N ARG A 445 19.63 19.01 5.81
CA ARG A 445 20.16 20.31 5.35
C ARG A 445 21.41 20.73 6.10
N TYR A 446 21.38 20.62 7.44
CA TYR A 446 22.53 20.93 8.28
C TYR A 446 23.76 20.10 7.88
N LEU A 447 23.59 18.79 7.66
CA LEU A 447 24.69 17.91 7.24
C LEU A 447 25.16 18.22 5.81
N ASP A 448 24.25 18.50 4.88
CA ASP A 448 24.59 18.88 3.49
C ASP A 448 25.44 20.16 3.44
N ASP A 449 25.14 21.13 4.32
CA ASP A 449 25.81 22.43 4.42
C ASP A 449 27.22 22.33 5.01
N LEU A 450 27.54 21.26 5.76
CA LEU A 450 28.89 20.99 6.25
C LEU A 450 29.87 20.54 5.16
N ASP A 451 29.38 20.25 3.95
CA ASP A 451 30.15 19.80 2.79
C ASP A 451 31.13 18.65 3.10
N LEU A 452 30.62 17.67 3.84
CA LEU A 452 31.42 16.51 4.26
C LEU A 452 31.74 15.58 3.08
N PRO A 453 32.91 14.92 3.09
CA PRO A 453 33.21 13.85 2.13
C PRO A 453 32.19 12.72 2.16
N ASP A 454 32.15 11.91 1.10
CA ASP A 454 31.40 10.65 1.08
C ASP A 454 31.78 9.77 2.29
N SER A 455 30.83 8.97 2.78
CA SER A 455 31.00 8.08 3.95
C SER A 455 31.27 8.77 5.30
N SER A 456 30.94 10.05 5.45
CA SER A 456 31.23 10.82 6.68
C SER A 456 30.24 10.62 7.82
N VAL A 457 29.01 10.15 7.57
CA VAL A 457 27.96 10.07 8.60
C VAL A 457 27.42 8.66 8.70
N ILE A 458 27.59 8.00 9.84
CA ILE A 458 26.97 6.69 10.10
C ILE A 458 25.58 6.91 10.65
N VAL A 459 24.58 6.28 10.04
CA VAL A 459 23.18 6.36 10.47
C VAL A 459 22.46 5.05 10.18
N ASP A 460 21.62 4.62 11.12
CA ASP A 460 20.73 3.48 10.92
C ASP A 460 19.42 3.90 10.24
N THR A 461 18.87 3.03 9.38
CA THR A 461 17.63 3.27 8.65
C THR A 461 16.36 2.98 9.45
N VAL A 462 16.42 2.57 10.73
CA VAL A 462 15.22 2.48 11.62
C VAL A 462 14.45 3.80 11.63
N TYR A 463 15.16 4.91 11.84
CA TYR A 463 14.61 6.26 11.76
C TYR A 463 15.36 7.13 10.73
N GLY A 464 16.62 6.82 10.42
CA GLY A 464 17.47 7.65 9.57
C GLY A 464 17.09 7.70 8.10
N PHE A 465 16.21 6.81 7.64
CA PHE A 465 15.73 6.80 6.26
C PHE A 465 15.17 8.17 5.82
N ALA A 466 14.54 8.91 6.74
CA ALA A 466 13.96 10.22 6.45
C ALA A 466 15.03 11.31 6.29
N VAL A 467 16.14 11.22 7.03
CA VAL A 467 17.29 12.12 6.89
C VAL A 467 17.99 11.87 5.55
N VAL A 468 18.22 10.59 5.22
CA VAL A 468 18.84 10.20 3.94
C VAL A 468 17.97 10.64 2.76
N ALA A 469 16.66 10.38 2.81
CA ALA A 469 15.71 10.78 1.76
C ALA A 469 15.67 12.29 1.52
N ALA A 470 15.90 13.09 2.57
CA ALA A 470 15.90 14.54 2.51
C ALA A 470 17.21 15.16 2.05
N SER A 471 18.32 14.41 2.11
CA SER A 471 19.65 14.93 1.75
C SER A 471 19.84 15.00 0.24
N ARG A 472 20.56 16.04 -0.19
CA ARG A 472 21.04 16.22 -1.57
C ARG A 472 22.35 15.49 -1.84
N LYS A 473 23.04 15.01 -0.80
CA LYS A 473 24.32 14.29 -0.85
C LYS A 473 24.20 12.91 -0.20
N PRO A 474 23.35 12.00 -0.70
CA PRO A 474 23.09 10.70 -0.07
C PRO A 474 24.34 9.81 0.11
N LYS A 475 25.41 10.01 -0.68
CA LYS A 475 26.69 9.30 -0.54
C LYS A 475 27.48 9.65 0.73
N MET A 476 27.09 10.73 1.42
CA MET A 476 27.63 11.10 2.72
C MET A 476 27.31 10.06 3.80
N PHE A 477 26.20 9.32 3.64
CA PHE A 477 25.72 8.38 4.65
C PHE A 477 26.28 6.98 4.46
N VAL A 478 26.65 6.37 5.57
CA VAL A 478 27.02 4.95 5.69
C VAL A 478 25.84 4.22 6.32
N LEU A 479 25.21 3.35 5.53
CA LEU A 479 23.93 2.71 5.88
C LEU A 479 24.08 1.22 6.14
N PRO A 480 23.21 0.58 6.95
CA PRO A 480 23.27 -0.86 7.21
C PRO A 480 23.23 -1.76 5.97
N SER A 481 22.72 -1.25 4.84
CA SER A 481 22.70 -1.94 3.55
C SER A 481 24.06 -1.98 2.85
N ASP A 482 25.03 -1.16 3.26
CA ASP A 482 26.31 -1.05 2.59
C ASP A 482 27.21 -2.25 2.94
N PRO A 483 27.93 -2.85 1.96
CA PRO A 483 28.74 -4.06 2.20
C PRO A 483 29.84 -3.91 3.26
N ASP A 484 30.36 -2.70 3.45
CA ASP A 484 31.41 -2.35 4.41
C ASP A 484 30.88 -1.67 5.68
N PHE A 485 29.55 -1.57 5.86
CA PHE A 485 28.91 -0.90 7.00
C PHE A 485 29.50 -1.35 8.34
N VAL A 486 29.52 -2.67 8.60
CA VAL A 486 30.02 -3.23 9.87
C VAL A 486 31.49 -2.89 10.10
N ARG A 487 32.30 -2.80 9.03
CA ARG A 487 33.71 -2.44 9.14
C ARG A 487 33.87 -0.99 9.57
N ILE A 488 33.09 -0.08 8.98
CA ILE A 488 33.08 1.36 9.33
C ILE A 488 32.51 1.57 10.72
N LEU A 489 31.39 0.93 11.04
CA LEU A 489 30.76 0.99 12.35
C LEU A 489 31.67 0.49 13.48
N ASN A 490 32.54 -0.49 13.23
CA ASN A 490 33.44 -1.01 14.27
C ASN A 490 34.64 -0.11 14.56
N ASP A 491 35.05 0.71 13.59
CA ASP A 491 36.23 1.57 13.66
C ASP A 491 36.01 2.85 12.82
N PRO A 492 35.16 3.78 13.33
CA PRO A 492 34.69 4.91 12.54
C PRO A 492 35.80 5.93 12.24
N SER A 493 36.71 6.17 13.19
CA SER A 493 37.75 7.20 13.08
C SER A 493 38.78 6.85 12.01
N SER A 494 39.27 5.61 11.98
CA SER A 494 40.27 5.16 11.00
C SER A 494 39.71 5.04 9.58
N ARG A 495 38.38 4.93 9.46
CA ARG A 495 37.67 4.75 8.18
C ARG A 495 37.01 6.03 7.66
N GLY A 496 37.35 7.17 8.25
CA GLY A 496 36.97 8.49 7.74
C GLY A 496 35.56 8.94 8.11
N ALA A 497 34.82 8.18 8.92
CA ALA A 497 33.55 8.66 9.45
C ALA A 497 33.81 9.83 10.41
N LYS A 498 33.04 10.90 10.25
CA LYS A 498 33.14 12.15 11.01
C LYS A 498 32.05 12.27 12.06
N TYR A 499 30.87 11.71 11.80
CA TYR A 499 29.74 11.79 12.70
C TYR A 499 28.97 10.48 12.84
N LEU A 500 28.36 10.30 14.01
CA LEU A 500 27.38 9.27 14.32
C LEU A 500 26.04 9.97 14.61
N LEU A 501 25.00 9.66 13.84
CA LEU A 501 23.66 10.21 14.06
C LEU A 501 22.83 9.21 14.86
N ALA A 502 22.62 9.49 16.14
CA ALA A 502 22.07 8.55 17.11
C ALA A 502 20.64 8.91 17.55
N VAL A 503 19.91 7.87 17.96
CA VAL A 503 18.56 7.92 18.55
C VAL A 503 18.58 7.23 19.92
N PRO A 504 17.65 7.53 20.84
CA PRO A 504 17.64 6.92 22.17
C PRO A 504 17.46 5.39 22.11
N PRO A 505 18.10 4.61 23.00
CA PRO A 505 18.01 3.15 23.05
C PRO A 505 16.69 2.67 23.67
N THR A 506 15.57 3.28 23.28
CA THR A 506 14.22 3.00 23.78
C THR A 506 13.26 2.77 22.62
N GLY A 507 12.17 2.04 22.86
CA GLY A 507 11.23 1.67 21.80
C GLY A 507 11.93 0.99 20.63
N ARG A 508 11.70 1.50 19.42
CA ARG A 508 12.35 1.01 18.18
C ARG A 508 13.85 1.31 18.12
N GLY A 509 14.34 2.32 18.84
CA GLY A 509 15.76 2.67 18.88
C GLY A 509 16.63 1.58 19.52
N ARG A 510 16.03 0.60 20.21
CA ARG A 510 16.74 -0.61 20.68
C ARG A 510 17.28 -1.47 19.54
N ALA A 511 16.63 -1.44 18.37
CA ALA A 511 17.05 -2.20 17.20
C ALA A 511 18.14 -1.49 16.39
N ASP A 512 18.36 -0.19 16.64
CA ASP A 512 19.34 0.64 15.97
C ASP A 512 20.75 0.07 16.11
N THR A 513 21.46 -0.10 15.00
CA THR A 513 22.78 -0.72 14.97
C THR A 513 23.84 0.08 15.72
N LEU A 514 23.74 1.41 15.78
CA LEU A 514 24.62 2.24 16.62
C LEU A 514 24.39 1.93 18.09
N ASN A 515 23.14 1.83 18.53
CA ASN A 515 22.82 1.48 19.93
C ASN A 515 23.23 0.05 20.28
N LYS A 516 23.17 -0.90 19.35
CA LYS A 516 23.68 -2.26 19.58
C LYS A 516 25.19 -2.31 19.69
N ARG A 517 25.89 -1.55 18.83
CA ARG A 517 27.34 -1.54 18.81
C ARG A 517 27.92 -0.76 19.99
N TYR A 518 27.30 0.38 20.30
CA TYR A 518 27.72 1.35 21.30
C TYR A 518 26.55 1.65 22.26
N PRO A 519 26.29 0.78 23.27
CA PRO A 519 25.10 0.88 24.12
C PRO A 519 24.95 2.20 24.88
N THR A 520 26.05 2.88 25.22
CA THR A 520 26.02 4.17 25.91
C THR A 520 26.21 5.37 24.97
N LEU A 521 26.19 5.17 23.64
CA LEU A 521 26.44 6.22 22.65
C LEU A 521 25.51 7.41 22.87
N TYR A 522 24.21 7.13 23.00
CA TYR A 522 23.22 8.19 23.19
C TYR A 522 23.36 8.92 24.52
N ASP A 523 23.92 8.30 25.56
CA ASP A 523 24.04 8.90 26.88
C ASP A 523 25.32 9.73 27.01
N ASN A 524 26.45 9.19 26.56
CA ASN A 524 27.78 9.76 26.82
C ASN A 524 28.77 9.66 25.65
N GLY A 525 28.34 9.24 24.46
CA GLY A 525 29.23 9.10 23.30
C GLY A 525 30.04 7.80 23.25
N ALA A 526 29.89 6.91 24.24
CA ALA A 526 30.53 5.60 24.35
C ALA A 526 32.06 5.60 24.13
N ASP A 527 32.73 6.67 24.56
CA ASP A 527 34.17 6.94 24.40
C ASP A 527 34.69 6.97 22.94
N VAL A 528 33.82 6.75 21.96
CA VAL A 528 34.13 6.76 20.52
C VAL A 528 33.86 8.11 19.87
N ALA A 529 32.98 8.92 20.48
CA ALA A 529 32.56 10.20 19.93
C ALA A 529 32.17 11.20 21.04
N THR A 530 32.13 12.48 20.70
CA THR A 530 31.71 13.58 21.57
C THR A 530 30.42 14.20 21.07
N LEU A 531 29.52 14.62 21.98
CA LEU A 531 28.24 15.20 21.60
C LEU A 531 28.48 16.57 20.92
N GLU A 532 28.03 16.70 19.68
CA GLU A 532 28.10 17.94 18.90
C GLU A 532 26.79 18.71 19.01
N LEU A 533 25.66 18.03 18.84
CA LEU A 533 24.35 18.65 18.78
C LEU A 533 23.26 17.74 19.35
N GLU A 534 22.37 18.32 20.15
CA GLU A 534 21.12 17.70 20.57
C GLU A 534 19.96 18.35 19.83
N ILE A 535 19.09 17.52 19.25
CA ILE A 535 18.08 17.96 18.28
C ILE A 535 16.72 17.39 18.70
N PRO A 536 15.92 18.16 19.46
CA PRO A 536 14.55 17.79 19.78
C PRO A 536 13.69 17.60 18.52
N ASN A 537 12.76 16.65 18.57
CA ASN A 537 11.90 16.33 17.44
C ASN A 537 10.50 16.94 17.56
N ASP A 538 10.05 17.60 16.50
CA ASP A 538 8.73 18.23 16.45
C ASP A 538 7.63 17.24 16.01
N GLY A 539 8.02 16.10 15.41
CA GLY A 539 7.12 15.11 14.81
C GLY A 539 6.51 14.12 15.80
N ASP A 540 5.29 13.65 15.53
CA ASP A 540 4.67 12.57 16.33
C ASP A 540 5.34 11.21 16.08
N GLY A 541 5.58 10.46 17.15
CA GLY A 541 6.22 9.14 17.08
C GLY A 541 7.67 9.12 16.55
N GLN A 542 8.33 10.29 16.46
CA GLN A 542 9.74 10.39 16.07
C GLN A 542 10.67 10.56 17.30
N PRO A 543 11.89 10.02 17.27
CA PRO A 543 12.85 10.18 18.36
C PRO A 543 13.50 11.56 18.36
N ASN A 544 13.93 12.02 19.53
CA ASN A 544 14.96 13.07 19.59
C ASN A 544 16.28 12.53 19.01
N TRP A 545 17.01 13.39 18.32
CA TRP A 545 18.25 13.04 17.67
C TRP A 545 19.43 13.63 18.43
N ARG A 546 20.57 12.94 18.37
CA ARG A 546 21.86 13.48 18.81
C ARG A 546 22.90 13.23 17.73
N LEU A 547 23.63 14.28 17.37
CA LEU A 547 24.78 14.20 16.48
C LEU A 547 26.04 14.13 17.32
N TYR A 548 26.82 13.08 17.13
CA TYR A 548 28.10 12.88 17.79
C TYR A 548 29.23 13.04 16.78
N ARG A 549 30.27 13.79 17.13
CA ARG A 549 31.52 13.92 16.38
C ARG A 549 32.47 12.79 16.78
N VAL A 550 32.89 11.99 15.81
CA VAL A 550 33.82 10.87 16.04
C VAL A 550 35.16 11.42 16.57
N ASN A 551 35.68 10.81 17.62
CA ASN A 551 36.96 11.21 18.20
C ASN A 551 38.10 10.97 17.20
N GLU A 552 39.04 11.91 17.11
CA GLU A 552 40.22 11.71 16.27
C GLU A 552 41.04 10.52 16.79
N PRO A 553 41.69 9.74 15.90
CA PRO A 553 42.62 8.71 16.34
C PRO A 553 43.68 9.38 17.22
N GLY A 554 43.84 8.92 18.47
CA GLY A 554 44.91 9.39 19.32
C GLY A 554 46.27 9.23 18.61
N PRO A 555 47.26 10.11 18.87
CA PRO A 555 48.58 9.96 18.28
C PRO A 555 49.23 8.66 18.77
N GLY A 556 49.12 7.59 17.97
CA GLY A 556 49.76 6.30 18.19
C GLY A 556 48.91 5.27 18.95
N MET A 557 48.24 4.40 18.19
CA MET A 557 48.07 2.98 18.52
C MET A 557 48.32 2.14 17.29
#